data_AF-A0A011VT29-F1
#
_entry.id   AF-A0A011VT29-F1
#
_cell.length_a   1.000
_cell.length_b   1.000
_cell.length_c   1.000
_cell.angle_alpha   90.00
_cell.angle_beta   90.00
_cell.angle_gamma   90.00
#
_symmetry.space_group_name_H-M   'P 1'
#
loop_
_entity.id
_entity.type
_entity.pdbx_description
1 polymer ?
#
loop_
_entity_poly.entity_id
_entity_poly.type
_entity_poly.pdbx_seq_one_letter_code
_entity_poly.pdbx_strand_id
1 'polypeptide(L)'
;MKRENEEMKLDLSVQDAELFEDTFAGFEENAEVTDAEKKRVLSSVMRKAGFEMNEIINEKRKNITASKTDDTEVRRGRIQVKRGGIIAACIAVLTVGAVTVGMLHMNNINADIPEPAGQPTVEGQSTDAEDTDTSDDEYTDTMDDNAENIMPDLVGRKLTDVLAEYDGKLSFDVGYDYNTEYEEGIIFGQYTPAGTPFKEGDSLELKVSKGKMKEIIPDVSGSEREVAESLLYAARFNPVVKEIYDEEVPEGIAIKTDPPAGTEAAVESKITLFISSGKTGEPETVTVPDVVGMKKDEAMLLLKESGLCVRSKWVLGSEEKGTVVKQSAEPDTTLNKYDDITICVSEGVTEPVKLTISTPLPADLHGTYRIDLCDGDGTVKYTKSINADTLGEVKTFDFDLEGIGTEKFTIIITSDETDKSVIYGDFAVDFTNKTADMDKNLNTADLLALNPAE
;
A
#
# COMPACT_ATOMS: atom_id res chain seq x y z
N MET A 1 -40.52 6.91 -7.65
CA MET A 1 -40.88 6.87 -6.21
C MET A 1 -40.07 5.78 -5.54
N LYS A 2 -39.13 6.20 -4.66
CA LYS A 2 -38.78 5.66 -3.34
C LYS A 2 -38.85 4.15 -2.98
N ARG A 3 -37.77 3.73 -2.28
CA ARG A 3 -37.68 2.82 -1.09
C ARG A 3 -37.73 1.30 -1.35
N GLU A 4 -37.14 0.40 -0.58
CA GLU A 4 -36.14 0.32 0.52
C GLU A 4 -35.91 -1.21 0.74
N ASN A 5 -34.82 -1.54 1.44
CA ASN A 5 -34.45 -2.80 2.13
C ASN A 5 -35.51 -3.89 2.41
N GLU A 6 -35.05 -5.16 2.47
CA GLU A 6 -35.10 -5.99 3.71
C GLU A 6 -34.30 -7.32 3.56
N GLU A 7 -33.33 -7.54 4.45
CA GLU A 7 -32.68 -8.83 4.74
C GLU A 7 -33.51 -9.64 5.75
N MET A 8 -33.58 -10.99 5.66
CA MET A 8 -33.50 -11.87 6.85
C MET A 8 -33.38 -13.39 6.58
N LYS A 9 -32.34 -13.98 7.20
CA LYS A 9 -32.17 -15.27 7.92
C LYS A 9 -32.60 -16.65 7.38
N LEU A 10 -31.68 -17.61 7.53
CA LEU A 10 -31.99 -18.98 7.96
C LEU A 10 -30.90 -19.48 8.94
N ASP A 11 -31.30 -19.95 10.12
CA ASP A 11 -30.44 -20.56 11.15
C ASP A 11 -30.16 -22.04 10.79
N LEU A 12 -28.92 -22.52 11.01
CA LEU A 12 -28.63 -23.94 11.19
C LEU A 12 -28.10 -24.16 12.60
N SER A 13 -28.65 -25.18 13.28
CA SER A 13 -28.41 -25.46 14.70
C SER A 13 -27.29 -26.51 14.90
N VAL A 14 -26.73 -26.50 16.11
CA VAL A 14 -25.61 -27.32 16.60
C VAL A 14 -25.80 -28.84 16.45
N GLN A 15 -27.00 -29.32 16.15
CA GLN A 15 -27.30 -30.76 16.03
C GLN A 15 -26.87 -31.39 14.68
N ASP A 16 -26.48 -30.60 13.67
CA ASP A 16 -26.06 -31.14 12.35
C ASP A 16 -24.55 -31.44 12.25
N ALA A 17 -23.76 -31.09 13.29
CA ALA A 17 -22.31 -31.33 13.32
C ALA A 17 -21.93 -32.76 13.77
N GLU A 18 -22.80 -33.42 14.56
CA GLU A 18 -22.54 -34.80 15.04
C GLU A 18 -22.71 -35.87 13.95
N LEU A 19 -23.26 -35.52 12.78
CA LEU A 19 -23.44 -36.47 11.66
C LEU A 19 -22.13 -36.76 10.88
N PHE A 20 -21.02 -36.10 11.22
CA PHE A 20 -19.75 -36.23 10.52
C PHE A 20 -18.72 -37.15 11.22
N GLU A 21 -18.87 -37.44 12.51
CA GLU A 21 -17.95 -38.36 13.22
C GLU A 21 -18.08 -39.81 12.73
N ASP A 22 -19.29 -40.27 12.42
CA ASP A 22 -19.53 -41.64 11.95
C ASP A 22 -18.93 -41.95 10.57
N THR A 23 -18.55 -40.92 9.80
CA THR A 23 -17.92 -41.13 8.47
C THR A 23 -16.41 -41.41 8.59
N PHE A 24 -15.81 -41.12 9.76
CA PHE A 24 -14.38 -41.26 10.01
C PHE A 24 -14.01 -42.33 11.05
N ALA A 25 -14.99 -42.89 11.77
CA ALA A 25 -14.78 -43.87 12.86
C ALA A 25 -14.18 -45.23 12.45
N GLY A 26 -13.76 -45.42 11.19
CA GLY A 26 -13.16 -46.67 10.69
C GLY A 26 -11.69 -46.60 10.30
N PHE A 27 -11.03 -45.44 10.43
CA PHE A 27 -9.61 -45.30 10.07
C PHE A 27 -8.72 -45.66 11.26
N GLU A 28 -8.35 -46.93 11.39
CA GLU A 28 -7.23 -47.32 12.26
C GLU A 28 -5.93 -46.70 11.76
N GLU A 29 -5.14 -46.22 12.71
CA GLU A 29 -4.06 -45.23 12.62
C GLU A 29 -2.84 -45.59 11.73
N ASN A 30 -2.85 -46.65 10.91
CA ASN A 30 -1.65 -47.09 10.17
C ASN A 30 -1.88 -47.76 8.80
N ALA A 31 -3.01 -47.52 8.12
CA ALA A 31 -3.23 -48.07 6.77
C ALA A 31 -3.02 -47.00 5.68
N GLU A 32 -2.10 -47.24 4.72
CA GLU A 32 -1.99 -46.44 3.50
C GLU A 32 -3.32 -46.47 2.74
N VAL A 33 -4.05 -45.34 2.77
CA VAL A 33 -5.34 -45.20 2.09
C VAL A 33 -5.13 -45.26 0.58
N THR A 34 -5.72 -46.25 -0.08
CA THR A 34 -5.54 -46.46 -1.52
C THR A 34 -6.23 -45.34 -2.33
N ASP A 35 -5.72 -45.03 -3.52
CA ASP A 35 -6.31 -43.98 -4.38
C ASP A 35 -7.77 -44.28 -4.77
N ALA A 36 -8.16 -45.56 -4.78
CA ALA A 36 -9.54 -45.99 -5.00
C ALA A 36 -10.46 -45.56 -3.84
N GLU A 37 -9.98 -45.59 -2.61
CA GLU A 37 -10.75 -45.21 -1.41
C GLU A 37 -10.87 -43.69 -1.29
N LYS A 38 -9.80 -42.94 -1.59
CA LYS A 38 -9.85 -41.47 -1.69
C LYS A 38 -10.86 -41.00 -2.74
N LYS A 39 -10.87 -41.65 -3.92
CA LYS A 39 -11.81 -41.34 -5.00
C LYS A 39 -13.26 -41.66 -4.60
N ARG A 40 -13.47 -42.72 -3.81
CA ARG A 40 -14.80 -43.10 -3.29
C ARG A 40 -15.33 -42.06 -2.28
N VAL A 41 -14.52 -41.64 -1.32
CA VAL A 41 -14.90 -40.61 -0.33
C VAL A 41 -15.21 -39.28 -1.01
N LEU A 42 -14.34 -38.84 -1.93
CA LEU A 42 -14.54 -37.60 -2.68
C LEU A 42 -15.81 -37.63 -3.54
N SER A 43 -16.09 -38.76 -4.20
CA SER A 43 -17.33 -38.93 -4.98
C SER A 43 -18.59 -38.88 -4.13
N SER A 44 -18.55 -39.42 -2.90
CA SER A 44 -19.68 -39.44 -1.98
C SER A 44 -19.98 -38.03 -1.44
N VAL A 45 -18.93 -37.27 -1.10
CA VAL A 45 -19.05 -35.88 -0.64
C VAL A 45 -19.59 -34.98 -1.76
N MET A 46 -19.06 -35.10 -2.97
CA MET A 46 -19.51 -34.31 -4.12
C MET A 46 -20.96 -34.61 -4.51
N ARG A 47 -21.37 -35.88 -4.47
CA ARG A 47 -22.75 -36.29 -4.76
C ARG A 47 -23.75 -35.77 -3.72
N LYS A 48 -23.39 -35.81 -2.43
CA LYS A 48 -24.21 -35.21 -1.35
C LYS A 48 -24.30 -33.69 -1.46
N ALA A 49 -23.30 -33.04 -2.07
CA ALA A 49 -23.32 -31.61 -2.39
C ALA A 49 -24.04 -31.28 -3.71
N GLY A 50 -24.65 -32.26 -4.39
CA GLY A 50 -25.43 -32.06 -5.61
C GLY A 50 -24.62 -31.98 -6.91
N PHE A 51 -23.35 -32.40 -6.89
CA PHE A 51 -22.49 -32.45 -8.08
C PHE A 51 -22.33 -33.91 -8.56
N GLU A 52 -22.58 -34.17 -9.85
CA GLU A 52 -22.24 -35.46 -10.46
C GLU A 52 -20.86 -35.39 -11.13
N MET A 53 -19.99 -36.34 -10.80
CA MET A 53 -18.67 -36.48 -11.44
C MET A 53 -18.84 -37.22 -12.77
N ASN A 54 -18.51 -36.57 -13.89
CA ASN A 54 -18.42 -37.22 -15.19
C ASN A 54 -16.95 -37.41 -15.58
N GLU A 55 -16.58 -38.65 -15.84
CA GLU A 55 -15.22 -39.04 -16.20
C GLU A 55 -14.99 -38.77 -17.69
N ILE A 56 -14.24 -37.73 -18.05
CA ILE A 56 -13.71 -37.55 -19.41
C ILE A 56 -12.21 -37.81 -19.37
N ILE A 57 -11.80 -38.99 -19.81
CA ILE A 57 -10.39 -39.35 -19.98
C ILE A 57 -9.88 -38.61 -21.22
N ASN A 58 -9.06 -37.58 -21.04
CA ASN A 58 -8.27 -37.00 -22.12
C ASN A 58 -6.82 -37.43 -21.92
N GLU A 59 -6.31 -38.32 -22.78
CA GLU A 59 -5.07 -39.10 -22.59
C GLU A 59 -3.76 -38.29 -22.46
N LYS A 60 -3.82 -36.95 -22.39
CA LYS A 60 -2.61 -36.12 -22.24
C LYS A 60 -2.58 -35.17 -21.04
N ARG A 61 -3.66 -34.99 -20.27
CA ARG A 61 -3.63 -34.25 -18.99
C ARG A 61 -4.71 -34.78 -18.04
N LYS A 62 -4.32 -35.29 -16.87
CA LYS A 62 -5.25 -35.71 -15.79
C LYS A 62 -5.88 -34.48 -15.12
N ASN A 63 -6.91 -33.89 -15.72
CA ASN A 63 -7.74 -32.88 -15.07
C ASN A 63 -9.15 -33.45 -14.84
N ILE A 64 -9.66 -33.38 -13.61
CA ILE A 64 -11.04 -33.70 -13.26
C ILE A 64 -11.88 -32.42 -13.48
N THR A 65 -12.98 -32.53 -14.23
CA THR A 65 -13.90 -31.39 -14.45
C THR A 65 -15.27 -31.76 -13.89
N ALA A 66 -15.83 -30.91 -13.02
CA ALA A 66 -17.19 -31.07 -12.50
C ALA A 66 -18.09 -30.00 -13.13
N SER A 67 -19.24 -30.41 -13.67
CA SER A 67 -20.24 -29.50 -14.25
C SER A 67 -21.53 -29.58 -13.44
N LYS A 68 -22.14 -28.42 -13.17
CA LYS A 68 -23.47 -28.31 -12.58
C LYS A 68 -24.52 -28.52 -13.67
N THR A 69 -25.46 -29.44 -13.48
CA THR A 69 -26.59 -29.63 -14.38
C THR A 69 -27.60 -28.51 -14.14
N ASP A 70 -27.60 -27.49 -15.00
CA ASP A 70 -28.67 -26.49 -15.03
C ASP A 70 -29.78 -26.99 -15.94
N ASP A 71 -31.04 -26.81 -15.55
CA ASP A 71 -32.05 -26.47 -16.54
C ASP A 71 -33.18 -25.60 -15.98
N THR A 72 -33.47 -24.59 -16.77
CA THR A 72 -34.67 -23.74 -16.85
C THR A 72 -34.84 -22.52 -15.90
N GLU A 73 -34.69 -21.37 -16.57
CA GLU A 73 -35.48 -20.13 -16.46
C GLU A 73 -35.18 -19.05 -15.40
N VAL A 74 -35.38 -17.81 -15.90
CA VAL A 74 -35.64 -16.55 -15.21
C VAL A 74 -34.43 -15.63 -14.91
N ARG A 75 -34.24 -14.72 -15.87
CA ARG A 75 -34.06 -13.26 -15.72
C ARG A 75 -33.63 -12.72 -14.34
N ARG A 76 -32.41 -12.15 -14.31
CA ARG A 76 -31.86 -11.10 -13.40
C ARG A 76 -32.22 -11.24 -11.89
N GLY A 77 -31.27 -11.72 -11.09
CA GLY A 77 -31.22 -11.54 -9.63
C GLY A 77 -29.98 -12.18 -8.99
N ARG A 78 -29.28 -11.48 -8.10
CA ARG A 78 -28.04 -11.87 -7.38
C ARG A 78 -28.29 -12.97 -6.34
N ILE A 79 -27.34 -13.90 -6.17
CA ILE A 79 -27.11 -14.60 -4.89
C ILE A 79 -25.60 -14.68 -4.61
N GLN A 80 -25.18 -14.09 -3.49
CA GLN A 80 -23.86 -14.25 -2.86
C GLN A 80 -23.87 -15.48 -1.95
N VAL A 81 -22.78 -16.26 -1.97
CA VAL A 81 -22.46 -17.25 -0.93
C VAL A 81 -21.14 -16.83 -0.28
N LYS A 82 -21.16 -16.67 1.05
CA LYS A 82 -20.00 -16.28 1.88
C LYS A 82 -18.94 -17.39 1.84
N ARG A 83 -17.73 -16.98 1.42
CA ARG A 83 -16.51 -17.78 1.38
C ARG A 83 -16.07 -18.07 2.82
N GLY A 84 -15.94 -19.34 3.19
CA GLY A 84 -15.37 -19.71 4.49
C GLY A 84 -15.28 -21.23 4.68
N GLY A 85 -16.38 -21.96 4.52
CA GLY A 85 -16.41 -23.40 4.88
C GLY A 85 -15.92 -24.38 3.80
N ILE A 86 -15.98 -24.02 2.52
CA ILE A 86 -15.73 -24.98 1.42
C ILE A 86 -14.24 -25.03 1.03
N ILE A 87 -13.45 -24.01 1.38
CA ILE A 87 -12.01 -23.95 1.06
C ILE A 87 -11.19 -24.79 2.05
N ALA A 88 -11.58 -24.83 3.33
CA ALA A 88 -10.88 -25.60 4.36
C ALA A 88 -10.88 -27.12 4.08
N ALA A 89 -11.99 -27.66 3.59
CA ALA A 89 -12.10 -29.07 3.23
C ALA A 89 -11.29 -29.44 1.97
N CYS A 90 -11.10 -28.50 1.03
CA CYS A 90 -10.30 -28.74 -0.18
C CYS A 90 -8.79 -28.66 0.08
N ILE A 91 -8.34 -27.86 1.05
CA ILE A 91 -6.91 -27.69 1.35
C ILE A 91 -6.37 -28.86 2.17
N ALA A 92 -7.15 -29.42 3.11
CA ALA A 92 -6.74 -30.60 3.88
C ALA A 92 -6.50 -31.86 3.03
N VAL A 93 -7.14 -31.96 1.87
CA VAL A 93 -6.96 -33.10 0.94
C VAL A 93 -5.70 -32.93 0.06
N LEU A 94 -5.19 -31.70 -0.11
CA LEU A 94 -3.99 -31.43 -0.94
C LEU A 94 -2.67 -31.53 -0.16
N THR A 95 -2.68 -31.34 1.17
CA THR A 95 -1.46 -31.37 2.00
C THR A 95 -0.96 -32.79 2.29
N VAL A 96 -1.84 -33.80 2.32
CA VAL A 96 -1.46 -35.19 2.60
C VAL A 96 -0.77 -35.88 1.40
N GLY A 97 -0.80 -35.27 0.19
CA GLY A 97 -0.17 -35.84 -1.01
C GLY A 97 1.25 -35.36 -1.34
N ALA A 98 1.75 -34.29 -0.70
CA ALA A 98 2.99 -33.63 -1.11
C ALA A 98 4.22 -34.01 -0.28
N VAL A 99 4.07 -34.74 0.84
CA VAL A 99 5.15 -34.95 1.81
C VAL A 99 5.98 -36.23 1.55
N THR A 100 5.61 -37.10 0.61
CA THR A 100 6.33 -38.39 0.39
C THR A 100 7.21 -38.49 -0.86
N VAL A 101 7.38 -37.44 -1.69
CA VAL A 101 8.16 -37.56 -2.96
C VAL A 101 9.44 -36.69 -3.02
N GLY A 102 9.74 -35.88 -2.01
CA GLY A 102 10.85 -34.92 -2.06
C GLY A 102 12.21 -35.36 -1.49
N MET A 103 12.49 -36.66 -1.31
CA MET A 103 13.71 -37.09 -0.58
C MET A 103 14.69 -38.02 -1.32
N LEU A 104 14.61 -38.23 -2.64
CA LEU A 104 15.54 -39.12 -3.34
C LEU A 104 15.86 -38.66 -4.78
N HIS A 105 17.04 -38.04 -4.98
CA HIS A 105 18.09 -38.41 -5.97
C HIS A 105 18.98 -37.21 -6.38
N MET A 106 20.24 -37.24 -5.90
CA MET A 106 21.39 -36.68 -6.61
C MET A 106 21.70 -37.53 -7.85
N ASN A 107 21.76 -36.93 -9.04
CA ASN A 107 22.93 -36.98 -9.94
C ASN A 107 22.61 -36.43 -11.36
N ASN A 108 23.31 -35.35 -11.69
CA ASN A 108 24.06 -35.14 -12.93
C ASN A 108 23.33 -35.07 -14.29
N ILE A 109 23.11 -33.84 -14.83
CA ILE A 109 23.31 -33.49 -16.26
C ILE A 109 23.72 -32.00 -16.37
N ASN A 110 24.90 -31.76 -16.96
CA ASN A 110 25.42 -30.50 -17.53
C ASN A 110 24.58 -30.01 -18.72
N ALA A 111 24.39 -28.69 -18.87
CA ALA A 111 24.75 -27.93 -20.09
C ALA A 111 24.34 -26.44 -20.00
N ASP A 112 25.36 -25.58 -20.10
CA ASP A 112 25.46 -24.26 -20.75
C ASP A 112 24.48 -23.11 -20.42
N ILE A 113 25.05 -22.15 -19.68
CA ILE A 113 24.67 -20.73 -19.64
C ILE A 113 25.91 -19.94 -20.11
N PRO A 114 25.84 -19.02 -21.09
CA PRO A 114 26.95 -18.11 -21.37
C PRO A 114 26.87 -16.87 -20.46
N GLU A 115 27.98 -16.60 -19.77
CA GLU A 115 28.26 -15.36 -19.03
C GLU A 115 28.54 -14.17 -19.97
N PRO A 116 28.26 -12.92 -19.55
CA PRO A 116 28.54 -11.72 -20.34
C PRO A 116 30.01 -11.28 -20.25
N ALA A 117 30.56 -10.91 -21.40
CA ALA A 117 31.96 -10.51 -21.56
C ALA A 117 32.27 -9.11 -20.99
N GLY A 118 33.22 -9.10 -20.06
CA GLY A 118 34.41 -8.25 -19.94
C GLY A 118 34.47 -6.86 -20.59
N GLN A 119 34.78 -5.88 -19.75
CA GLN A 119 35.38 -4.58 -20.05
C GLN A 119 36.65 -4.69 -20.93
N PRO A 120 36.97 -3.72 -21.80
CA PRO A 120 38.33 -3.57 -22.31
C PRO A 120 39.12 -2.50 -21.54
N THR A 121 40.30 -2.94 -21.11
CA THR A 121 41.41 -2.17 -20.55
C THR A 121 42.14 -1.40 -21.66
N VAL A 122 42.66 -0.22 -21.29
CA VAL A 122 43.46 0.68 -22.13
C VAL A 122 44.93 0.23 -22.12
N GLU A 123 45.52 -0.02 -23.28
CA GLU A 123 46.98 0.07 -23.50
C GLU A 123 47.24 0.60 -24.93
N GLY A 124 48.08 1.62 -25.03
CA GLY A 124 48.47 2.24 -26.29
C GLY A 124 49.74 1.65 -26.89
N GLN A 125 49.97 1.87 -28.18
CA GLN A 125 51.28 2.23 -28.73
C GLN A 125 51.17 2.65 -30.21
N SER A 126 51.90 3.72 -30.51
CA SER A 126 52.17 4.37 -31.79
C SER A 126 52.94 3.51 -32.80
N THR A 127 52.79 3.79 -34.11
CA THR A 127 53.90 4.18 -35.03
C THR A 127 53.41 4.47 -36.46
N ASP A 128 53.75 5.67 -36.94
CA ASP A 128 54.30 6.08 -38.25
C ASP A 128 53.58 5.84 -39.61
N ALA A 129 53.04 6.96 -40.13
CA ALA A 129 53.31 7.67 -41.40
C ALA A 129 53.60 6.95 -42.74
N GLU A 130 52.80 7.28 -43.77
CA GLU A 130 53.14 8.00 -45.03
C GLU A 130 51.90 7.89 -45.98
N ASP A 131 51.17 8.98 -46.23
CA ASP A 131 51.33 9.97 -47.33
C ASP A 131 50.75 9.51 -48.68
N THR A 132 49.62 10.10 -49.11
CA THR A 132 49.50 10.89 -50.35
C THR A 132 48.04 11.18 -50.76
N ASP A 133 47.86 12.44 -51.15
CA ASP A 133 47.02 12.99 -52.22
C ASP A 133 45.58 13.46 -51.95
N THR A 134 45.54 14.79 -51.84
CA THR A 134 44.53 15.79 -52.15
C THR A 134 43.36 15.41 -53.09
N SER A 135 42.15 15.71 -52.62
CA SER A 135 41.16 16.43 -53.42
C SER A 135 40.23 17.23 -52.52
N ASP A 136 40.24 18.54 -52.75
CA ASP A 136 39.39 19.55 -52.17
C ASP A 136 37.90 19.18 -52.31
N ASP A 137 37.19 19.13 -51.19
CA ASP A 137 35.78 19.49 -51.12
C ASP A 137 35.57 20.24 -49.80
N GLU A 138 35.37 21.53 -49.97
CA GLU A 138 35.02 22.53 -48.96
C GLU A 138 33.63 22.19 -48.40
N TYR A 139 33.56 21.24 -47.46
CA TYR A 139 32.38 21.08 -46.60
C TYR A 139 32.55 22.02 -45.42
N THR A 140 31.73 23.07 -45.41
CA THR A 140 31.60 24.01 -44.31
C THR A 140 31.47 23.26 -43.00
N ASP A 141 32.48 23.46 -42.14
CA ASP A 141 32.48 23.21 -40.71
C ASP A 141 31.32 24.02 -40.09
N THR A 142 30.12 23.44 -40.12
CA THR A 142 29.17 23.68 -39.07
C THR A 142 29.58 22.74 -37.95
N MET A 143 30.32 23.28 -36.98
CA MET A 143 30.26 22.78 -35.61
C MET A 143 28.79 22.78 -35.21
N ASP A 144 28.11 21.67 -35.51
CA ASP A 144 26.88 21.31 -34.83
C ASP A 144 27.33 20.90 -33.44
N ASP A 145 27.21 21.83 -32.50
CA ASP A 145 27.32 21.63 -31.05
C ASP A 145 26.19 20.68 -30.57
N ASN A 146 26.03 19.54 -31.24
CA ASN A 146 25.24 18.41 -30.78
C ASN A 146 26.05 17.80 -29.64
N ALA A 147 25.97 18.42 -28.46
CA ALA A 147 26.15 17.71 -27.21
C ALA A 147 25.17 16.53 -27.29
N GLU A 148 25.65 15.37 -27.72
CA GLU A 148 24.83 14.17 -27.80
C GLU A 148 24.25 13.96 -26.41
N ASN A 149 22.93 14.13 -26.27
CA ASN A 149 22.24 13.89 -25.03
C ASN A 149 22.43 12.40 -24.72
N ILE A 150 23.28 12.08 -23.76
CA ILE A 150 23.58 10.70 -23.37
C ILE A 150 22.61 10.25 -22.28
N MET A 151 22.02 9.08 -22.46
CA MET A 151 21.06 8.48 -21.54
C MET A 151 21.72 8.31 -20.17
N PRO A 152 21.19 8.95 -19.11
CA PRO A 152 21.70 8.81 -17.76
C PRO A 152 21.41 7.41 -17.19
N ASP A 153 22.11 7.05 -16.11
CA ASP A 153 21.69 5.95 -15.24
C ASP A 153 20.65 6.48 -14.24
N LEU A 154 19.43 5.97 -14.34
CA LEU A 154 18.30 6.37 -13.51
C LEU A 154 17.95 5.32 -12.46
N VAL A 155 18.60 4.15 -12.48
CA VAL A 155 18.36 3.09 -11.50
C VAL A 155 18.78 3.58 -10.10
N GLY A 156 17.94 3.31 -9.10
CA GLY A 156 18.12 3.76 -7.73
C GLY A 156 17.69 5.22 -7.47
N ARG A 157 17.31 5.98 -8.50
CA ARG A 157 16.78 7.35 -8.33
C ARG A 157 15.28 7.34 -8.04
N LYS A 158 14.79 8.37 -7.37
CA LYS A 158 13.35 8.62 -7.20
C LYS A 158 12.71 9.04 -8.51
N LEU A 159 11.59 8.42 -8.86
CA LEU A 159 10.84 8.77 -10.07
C LEU A 159 10.49 10.26 -10.12
N THR A 160 10.04 10.84 -8.99
CA THR A 160 9.66 12.26 -8.91
C THR A 160 10.77 13.20 -9.31
N ASP A 161 12.00 12.91 -8.87
CA ASP A 161 13.16 13.75 -9.13
C ASP A 161 13.58 13.65 -10.60
N VAL A 162 13.47 12.43 -11.16
CA VAL A 162 13.75 12.17 -12.59
C VAL A 162 12.72 12.84 -13.49
N LEU A 163 11.43 12.76 -13.17
CA LEU A 163 10.39 13.43 -13.95
C LEU A 163 10.59 14.96 -13.96
N ALA A 164 11.01 15.55 -12.85
CA ALA A 164 11.29 16.99 -12.77
C ALA A 164 12.56 17.40 -13.54
N GLU A 165 13.61 16.59 -13.48
CA GLU A 165 14.89 16.90 -14.14
C GLU A 165 14.85 16.78 -15.68
N TYR A 166 14.04 15.84 -16.18
CA TYR A 166 13.93 15.52 -17.61
C TYR A 166 12.61 15.95 -18.23
N ASP A 167 11.84 16.81 -17.56
CA ASP A 167 10.60 17.37 -18.12
C ASP A 167 10.88 18.07 -19.45
N GLY A 168 10.05 17.78 -20.46
CA GLY A 168 10.23 18.24 -21.84
C GLY A 168 11.42 17.65 -22.62
N LYS A 169 12.34 16.92 -21.96
CA LYS A 169 13.51 16.28 -22.61
C LYS A 169 13.29 14.81 -22.93
N LEU A 170 12.65 14.08 -22.02
CA LEU A 170 12.31 12.67 -22.22
C LEU A 170 10.83 12.45 -21.93
N SER A 171 10.23 11.55 -22.69
CA SER A 171 8.93 10.99 -22.36
C SER A 171 9.14 9.68 -21.60
N PHE A 172 8.32 9.38 -20.60
CA PHE A 172 8.48 8.18 -19.78
C PHE A 172 7.29 7.24 -19.92
N ASP A 173 7.56 5.99 -20.26
CA ASP A 173 6.60 4.88 -20.12
C ASP A 173 6.91 4.13 -18.83
N VAL A 174 6.07 4.31 -17.80
CA VAL A 174 6.38 3.85 -16.44
C VAL A 174 5.55 2.62 -16.09
N GLY A 175 6.24 1.49 -15.96
CA GLY A 175 5.71 0.26 -15.37
C GLY A 175 5.94 0.21 -13.85
N TYR A 176 5.02 -0.39 -13.11
CA TYR A 176 5.14 -0.55 -11.66
C TYR A 176 5.05 -2.02 -11.24
N ASP A 177 6.01 -2.49 -10.44
CA ASP A 177 6.10 -3.88 -9.97
C ASP A 177 6.59 -3.97 -8.53
N TYR A 178 6.34 -5.08 -7.85
CA TYR A 178 6.86 -5.28 -6.48
C TYR A 178 8.36 -5.54 -6.51
N ASN A 179 9.09 -4.94 -5.56
CA ASN A 179 10.53 -5.08 -5.43
C ASN A 179 10.93 -5.09 -3.95
N THR A 180 11.89 -5.94 -3.59
CA THR A 180 12.35 -6.11 -2.20
C THR A 180 13.62 -5.34 -1.86
N GLU A 181 14.36 -4.91 -2.88
CA GLU A 181 15.64 -4.22 -2.79
C GLU A 181 15.46 -2.70 -2.78
N TYR A 182 14.56 -2.20 -3.62
CA TYR A 182 14.29 -0.77 -3.78
C TYR A 182 13.01 -0.36 -3.06
N GLU A 183 13.07 0.77 -2.36
CA GLU A 183 11.90 1.40 -1.73
C GLU A 183 10.83 1.79 -2.76
N GLU A 184 9.60 1.96 -2.30
CA GLU A 184 8.49 2.40 -3.15
C GLU A 184 8.80 3.75 -3.83
N GLY A 185 8.50 3.86 -5.12
CA GLY A 185 8.75 5.07 -5.91
C GLY A 185 10.19 5.20 -6.44
N ILE A 186 11.08 4.25 -6.12
CA ILE A 186 12.43 4.18 -6.67
C ILE A 186 12.42 3.39 -7.98
N ILE A 187 13.13 3.91 -8.98
CA ILE A 187 13.35 3.24 -10.27
C ILE A 187 14.31 2.08 -10.03
N PHE A 188 13.90 0.87 -10.42
CA PHE A 188 14.76 -0.33 -10.33
C PHE A 188 15.04 -0.97 -11.68
N GLY A 189 14.37 -0.53 -12.74
CA GLY A 189 14.60 -1.00 -14.10
C GLY A 189 14.60 0.15 -15.08
N GLN A 190 15.59 0.14 -15.97
CA GLN A 190 15.73 1.05 -17.09
C GLN A 190 16.05 0.20 -18.31
N TYR A 191 15.23 0.29 -19.36
CA TYR A 191 15.37 -0.60 -20.52
C TYR A 191 16.20 -0.01 -21.66
N THR A 192 16.29 1.31 -21.75
CA THR A 192 17.27 1.97 -22.61
C THR A 192 18.57 2.15 -21.82
N PRO A 193 19.68 1.47 -22.17
CA PRO A 193 20.89 1.48 -21.37
C PRO A 193 21.46 2.88 -21.13
N ALA A 194 22.02 3.10 -19.95
CA ALA A 194 22.82 4.30 -19.72
C ALA A 194 23.98 4.37 -20.73
N GLY A 195 24.31 5.57 -21.19
CA GLY A 195 25.35 5.77 -22.21
C GLY A 195 24.85 5.83 -23.65
N THR A 196 23.58 5.52 -23.93
CA THR A 196 23.04 5.62 -25.30
C THR A 196 22.66 7.05 -25.66
N PRO A 197 22.98 7.55 -26.86
CA PRO A 197 22.48 8.85 -27.31
C PRO A 197 20.95 8.82 -27.44
N PHE A 198 20.28 9.88 -26.98
CA PHE A 198 18.84 10.08 -27.11
C PHE A 198 18.52 11.48 -27.66
N LYS A 199 17.33 11.65 -28.22
CA LYS A 199 16.80 12.92 -28.70
C LYS A 199 15.72 13.43 -27.76
N GLU A 200 15.53 14.75 -27.76
CA GLU A 200 14.45 15.35 -27.00
C GLU A 200 13.10 14.78 -27.44
N GLY A 201 12.30 14.34 -26.46
CA GLY A 201 11.00 13.70 -26.67
C GLY A 201 11.07 12.18 -26.87
N ASP A 202 12.25 11.57 -26.88
CA ASP A 202 12.37 10.10 -26.91
C ASP A 202 11.66 9.47 -25.71
N SER A 203 11.06 8.29 -25.94
CA SER A 203 10.34 7.54 -24.91
C SER A 203 11.27 6.56 -24.20
N LEU A 204 11.35 6.66 -22.89
CA LEU A 204 12.12 5.79 -22.01
C LEU A 204 11.18 4.91 -21.18
N GLU A 205 11.30 3.59 -21.32
CA GLU A 205 10.61 2.65 -20.46
C GLU A 205 11.37 2.50 -19.13
N LEU A 206 10.66 2.73 -18.02
CA LEU A 206 11.16 2.58 -16.66
C LEU A 206 10.29 1.60 -15.87
N LYS A 207 10.92 0.85 -14.97
CA LYS A 207 10.24 0.08 -13.93
C LYS A 207 10.48 0.71 -12.56
N VAL A 208 9.37 0.99 -11.87
CA VAL A 208 9.36 1.64 -10.56
C VAL A 208 8.82 0.68 -9.50
N SER A 209 9.48 0.68 -8.35
CA SER A 209 9.16 -0.20 -7.24
C SER A 209 7.83 0.20 -6.60
N LYS A 210 6.95 -0.78 -6.41
CA LYS A 210 5.77 -0.71 -5.52
C LYS A 210 6.12 -1.06 -4.06
N GLY A 211 7.41 -1.19 -3.76
CA GLY A 211 7.89 -1.76 -2.51
C GLY A 211 7.64 -3.27 -2.40
N LYS A 212 7.76 -3.79 -1.17
CA LYS A 212 7.50 -5.20 -0.87
C LYS A 212 6.02 -5.50 -1.05
N MET A 213 5.69 -6.68 -1.59
CA MET A 213 4.31 -7.16 -1.59
C MET A 213 3.83 -7.29 -0.13
N LYS A 214 2.70 -6.64 0.18
CA LYS A 214 2.07 -6.68 1.50
C LYS A 214 0.71 -7.38 1.42
N GLU A 215 0.32 -7.98 2.52
CA GLU A 215 -1.01 -8.55 2.74
C GLU A 215 -1.54 -8.03 4.09
N ILE A 216 -2.86 -8.09 4.28
CA ILE A 216 -3.49 -7.67 5.55
C ILE A 216 -3.46 -8.85 6.53
N ILE A 217 -2.99 -8.60 7.76
CA ILE A 217 -3.03 -9.61 8.83
C ILE A 217 -4.50 -9.89 9.19
N PRO A 218 -4.98 -11.14 9.04
CA PRO A 218 -6.34 -11.49 9.42
C PRO A 218 -6.53 -11.42 10.93
N ASP A 219 -7.76 -11.13 11.36
CA ASP A 219 -8.13 -11.30 12.76
C ASP A 219 -8.32 -12.78 13.08
N VAL A 220 -7.51 -13.26 14.02
CA VAL A 220 -7.51 -14.65 14.50
C VAL A 220 -7.90 -14.74 15.99
N SER A 221 -8.26 -13.62 16.61
CA SER A 221 -8.65 -13.59 18.02
C SER A 221 -9.86 -14.50 18.28
N GLY A 222 -9.83 -15.23 19.39
CA GLY A 222 -10.86 -16.19 19.75
C GLY A 222 -10.83 -17.52 18.98
N SER A 223 -9.90 -17.70 18.03
CA SER A 223 -9.72 -18.97 17.32
C SER A 223 -8.83 -19.94 18.09
N GLU A 224 -9.03 -21.24 17.90
CA GLU A 224 -8.07 -22.25 18.34
C GLU A 224 -6.72 -22.07 17.64
N ARG A 225 -5.62 -22.45 18.31
CA ARG A 225 -4.25 -22.31 17.79
C ARG A 225 -4.10 -22.78 16.34
N GLU A 226 -4.54 -24.00 16.06
CA GLU A 226 -4.37 -24.65 14.75
C GLU A 226 -5.14 -23.90 13.65
N VAL A 227 -6.31 -23.34 14.00
CA VAL A 227 -7.13 -22.53 13.09
C VAL A 227 -6.44 -21.18 12.84
N ALA A 228 -5.95 -20.53 13.90
CA ALA A 228 -5.25 -19.25 13.80
C ALA A 228 -3.97 -19.35 12.95
N GLU A 229 -3.16 -20.39 13.16
CA GLU A 229 -1.98 -20.67 12.33
C GLU A 229 -2.36 -20.87 10.85
N SER A 230 -3.39 -21.69 10.60
CA SER A 230 -3.87 -21.97 9.23
C SER A 230 -4.34 -20.70 8.52
N LEU A 231 -5.02 -19.80 9.23
CA LEU A 231 -5.45 -18.50 8.68
C LEU A 231 -4.25 -17.60 8.34
N LEU A 232 -3.23 -17.56 9.20
CA LEU A 232 -2.01 -16.79 8.95
C LEU A 232 -1.22 -17.35 7.77
N TYR A 233 -1.08 -18.67 7.65
CA TYR A 233 -0.46 -19.30 6.47
C TYR A 233 -1.25 -19.06 5.19
N ALA A 234 -2.59 -19.12 5.25
CA ALA A 234 -3.45 -18.82 4.10
C ALA A 234 -3.32 -17.36 3.64
N ALA A 235 -3.07 -16.44 4.57
CA ALA A 235 -2.70 -15.05 4.31
C ALA A 235 -1.21 -14.87 3.96
N ARG A 236 -0.47 -15.96 3.73
CA ARG A 236 0.95 -15.99 3.33
C ARG A 236 1.90 -15.38 4.36
N PHE A 237 1.56 -15.49 5.64
CA PHE A 237 2.44 -15.13 6.76
C PHE A 237 3.07 -16.36 7.41
N ASN A 238 4.17 -16.14 8.13
CA ASN A 238 4.85 -17.17 8.92
C ASN A 238 4.55 -16.97 10.42
N PRO A 239 3.56 -17.66 11.01
CA PRO A 239 3.25 -17.53 12.42
C PRO A 239 4.39 -18.03 13.32
N VAL A 240 4.63 -17.31 14.42
CA VAL A 240 5.53 -17.70 15.51
C VAL A 240 4.71 -17.72 16.79
N VAL A 241 4.41 -18.90 17.30
CA VAL A 241 3.57 -19.06 18.49
C VAL A 241 4.31 -18.63 19.75
N LYS A 242 3.63 -17.86 20.60
CA LYS A 242 4.01 -17.58 21.98
C LYS A 242 2.82 -17.78 22.89
N GLU A 243 3.02 -18.53 23.97
CA GLU A 243 2.01 -18.69 25.02
C GLU A 243 2.16 -17.57 26.05
N ILE A 244 1.05 -16.96 26.45
CA ILE A 244 1.02 -15.89 27.45
C ILE A 244 -0.15 -16.10 28.43
N TYR A 245 0.04 -15.62 29.66
CA TYR A 245 -1.03 -15.61 30.65
C TYR A 245 -2.14 -14.64 30.24
N ASP A 246 -3.38 -15.12 30.29
CA ASP A 246 -4.58 -14.31 30.13
C ASP A 246 -5.67 -14.91 31.03
N GLU A 247 -6.27 -14.07 31.88
CA GLU A 247 -7.32 -14.52 32.79
C GLU A 247 -8.69 -14.65 32.08
N GLU A 248 -8.93 -13.89 31.03
CA GLU A 248 -10.22 -13.83 30.34
C GLU A 248 -10.31 -14.85 29.21
N VAL A 249 -9.19 -15.13 28.54
CA VAL A 249 -9.13 -16.03 27.38
C VAL A 249 -8.78 -17.47 27.82
N PRO A 250 -9.59 -18.49 27.44
CA PRO A 250 -9.30 -19.89 27.75
C PRO A 250 -7.96 -20.37 27.18
N GLU A 251 -7.35 -21.36 27.83
CA GLU A 251 -6.12 -22.00 27.36
C GLU A 251 -6.28 -22.53 25.93
N GLY A 252 -5.25 -22.35 25.10
CA GLY A 252 -5.23 -22.83 23.70
C GLY A 252 -5.90 -21.89 22.69
N ILE A 253 -6.53 -20.81 23.14
CA ILE A 253 -7.20 -19.83 22.27
C ILE A 253 -6.27 -18.66 21.95
N ALA A 254 -6.30 -18.22 20.69
CA ALA A 254 -5.57 -17.06 20.22
C ALA A 254 -6.12 -15.77 20.83
N ILE A 255 -5.22 -14.99 21.42
CA ILE A 255 -5.52 -13.69 22.04
C ILE A 255 -5.39 -12.60 20.99
N LYS A 256 -4.21 -12.51 20.37
CA LYS A 256 -3.83 -11.43 19.43
C LYS A 256 -2.64 -11.84 18.56
N THR A 257 -2.31 -10.98 17.61
CA THR A 257 -1.06 -11.05 16.84
C THR A 257 -0.21 -9.80 17.06
N ASP A 258 1.10 -9.93 16.84
CA ASP A 258 2.02 -8.79 16.67
C ASP A 258 2.81 -8.97 15.36
N PRO A 259 2.67 -8.06 14.36
CA PRO A 259 1.78 -6.89 14.34
C PRO A 259 0.28 -7.21 14.46
N PRO A 260 -0.56 -6.25 14.90
CA PRO A 260 -1.97 -6.50 15.17
C PRO A 260 -2.78 -6.73 13.88
N ALA A 261 -3.89 -7.46 14.01
CA ALA A 261 -4.84 -7.69 12.93
C ALA A 261 -5.27 -6.38 12.23
N GLY A 262 -5.49 -6.44 10.92
CA GLY A 262 -5.77 -5.28 10.07
C GLY A 262 -4.53 -4.48 9.63
N THR A 263 -3.35 -4.77 10.20
CA THR A 263 -2.09 -4.15 9.75
C THR A 263 -1.64 -4.79 8.44
N GLU A 264 -1.12 -3.97 7.51
CA GLU A 264 -0.43 -4.48 6.34
C GLU A 264 1.00 -4.91 6.69
N ALA A 265 1.34 -6.17 6.42
CA ALA A 265 2.68 -6.71 6.62
C ALA A 265 3.20 -7.35 5.34
N ALA A 266 4.53 -7.37 5.18
CA ALA A 266 5.13 -8.00 4.02
C ALA A 266 4.78 -9.49 3.96
N VAL A 267 4.51 -10.00 2.76
CA VAL A 267 4.28 -11.42 2.54
C VAL A 267 5.52 -12.22 3.00
N GLU A 268 5.30 -13.41 3.56
CA GLU A 268 6.32 -14.28 4.20
C GLU A 268 6.96 -13.69 5.48
N SER A 269 6.52 -12.52 5.95
CA SER A 269 7.00 -11.98 7.22
C SER A 269 6.55 -12.84 8.40
N LYS A 270 7.34 -12.76 9.48
CA LYS A 270 7.03 -13.43 10.74
C LYS A 270 5.98 -12.64 11.50
N ILE A 271 4.90 -13.30 11.89
CA ILE A 271 3.83 -12.73 12.72
C ILE A 271 3.80 -13.48 14.04
N THR A 272 3.96 -12.78 15.16
CA THR A 272 3.87 -13.43 16.46
C THR A 272 2.40 -13.71 16.76
N LEU A 273 2.05 -14.97 17.01
CA LEU A 273 0.72 -15.41 17.39
C LEU A 273 0.70 -15.68 18.90
N PHE A 274 -0.06 -14.90 19.65
CA PHE A 274 -0.19 -15.05 21.09
C PHE A 274 -1.35 -15.98 21.43
N ILE A 275 -1.04 -17.09 22.10
CA ILE A 275 -2.02 -18.09 22.56
C ILE A 275 -2.12 -17.99 24.08
N SER A 276 -3.34 -18.06 24.61
CA SER A 276 -3.56 -18.06 26.05
C SER A 276 -3.07 -19.35 26.69
N SER A 277 -2.35 -19.23 27.82
CA SER A 277 -2.06 -20.33 28.75
C SER A 277 -3.15 -20.51 29.82
N GLY A 278 -4.23 -19.71 29.73
CA GLY A 278 -5.34 -19.68 30.69
C GLY A 278 -4.96 -19.22 32.10
N LYS A 279 -5.94 -19.33 33.02
CA LYS A 279 -5.84 -18.93 34.44
C LYS A 279 -4.80 -19.71 35.25
N THR A 280 -4.31 -20.83 34.72
CA THR A 280 -3.33 -21.70 35.36
C THR A 280 -1.89 -21.26 35.10
N GLY A 281 -1.66 -20.31 34.19
CA GLY A 281 -0.35 -19.69 34.03
C GLY A 281 -0.03 -18.73 35.18
N GLU A 282 1.25 -18.44 35.37
CA GLU A 282 1.70 -17.32 36.22
C GLU A 282 1.91 -16.07 35.33
N PRO A 283 1.45 -14.89 35.75
CA PRO A 283 1.71 -13.67 35.00
C PRO A 283 3.21 -13.34 35.04
N GLU A 284 3.87 -13.44 33.88
CA GLU A 284 5.21 -12.88 33.70
C GLU A 284 5.07 -11.36 33.60
N THR A 285 5.68 -10.63 34.52
CA THR A 285 5.63 -9.16 34.54
C THR A 285 6.97 -8.53 34.19
N VAL A 286 6.90 -7.33 33.64
CA VAL A 286 8.05 -6.53 33.20
C VAL A 286 7.89 -5.09 33.67
N THR A 287 9.00 -4.46 34.05
CA THR A 287 9.02 -3.04 34.42
C THR A 287 9.06 -2.18 33.17
N VAL A 288 8.25 -1.13 33.13
CA VAL A 288 8.17 -0.18 32.01
C VAL A 288 9.33 0.81 32.08
N PRO A 289 10.26 0.82 31.10
CA PRO A 289 11.29 1.84 30.99
C PRO A 289 10.72 3.25 30.77
N ASP A 290 11.44 4.28 31.23
CA ASP A 290 11.21 5.66 30.78
C ASP A 290 11.85 5.86 29.41
N VAL A 291 11.03 6.14 28.40
CA VAL A 291 11.49 6.44 27.04
C VAL A 291 11.15 7.84 26.58
N VAL A 292 10.59 8.69 27.46
CA VAL A 292 10.27 10.07 27.11
C VAL A 292 11.57 10.84 26.86
N GLY A 293 11.62 11.57 25.75
CA GLY A 293 12.81 12.29 25.29
C GLY A 293 13.81 11.46 24.47
N MET A 294 13.61 10.14 24.36
CA MET A 294 14.45 9.29 23.50
C MET A 294 14.06 9.40 22.02
N LYS A 295 14.96 9.01 21.11
CA LYS A 295 14.62 8.83 19.70
C LYS A 295 13.69 7.63 19.52
N LYS A 296 12.72 7.73 18.61
CA LYS A 296 11.72 6.68 18.35
C LYS A 296 12.32 5.28 18.25
N ASP A 297 13.35 5.11 17.44
CA ASP A 297 13.92 3.78 17.17
C ASP A 297 14.61 3.19 18.41
N GLU A 298 15.28 4.04 19.20
CA GLU A 298 15.93 3.68 20.45
C GLU A 298 14.89 3.33 21.54
N ALA A 299 13.83 4.14 21.66
CA ALA A 299 12.70 3.88 22.55
C ALA A 299 11.98 2.57 22.19
N MET A 300 11.73 2.34 20.91
CA MET A 300 11.10 1.11 20.42
C MET A 300 11.95 -0.12 20.72
N LEU A 301 13.28 -0.02 20.56
CA LEU A 301 14.19 -1.09 20.89
C LEU A 301 14.15 -1.41 22.40
N LEU A 302 14.33 -0.39 23.25
CA LEU A 302 14.36 -0.56 24.70
C LEU A 302 13.08 -1.20 25.25
N LEU A 303 11.92 -0.70 24.81
CA LEU A 303 10.62 -1.24 25.24
C LEU A 303 10.40 -2.70 24.75
N LYS A 304 10.83 -3.02 23.52
CA LYS A 304 10.76 -4.39 23.00
C LYS A 304 11.68 -5.36 23.73
N GLU A 305 12.88 -4.91 24.10
CA GLU A 305 13.84 -5.68 24.89
C GLU A 305 13.32 -5.95 26.31
N SER A 306 12.54 -5.01 26.87
CA SER A 306 11.79 -5.24 28.12
C SER A 306 10.60 -6.20 27.95
N GLY A 307 10.33 -6.71 26.74
CA GLY A 307 9.28 -7.68 26.49
C GLY A 307 7.89 -7.09 26.26
N LEU A 308 7.78 -5.80 25.93
CA LEU A 308 6.51 -5.14 25.63
C LEU A 308 6.24 -5.08 24.11
N CYS A 309 4.95 -5.06 23.72
CA CYS A 309 4.53 -4.83 22.35
C CYS A 309 4.36 -3.32 22.10
N VAL A 310 5.22 -2.73 21.26
CA VAL A 310 5.30 -1.27 21.11
C VAL A 310 4.55 -0.78 19.89
N ARG A 311 3.62 0.16 20.11
CA ARG A 311 2.93 0.93 19.08
C ARG A 311 3.45 2.35 19.08
N SER A 312 3.54 2.98 17.91
CA SER A 312 3.90 4.40 17.81
C SER A 312 2.83 5.18 17.07
N LYS A 313 2.51 6.37 17.55
CA LYS A 313 1.72 7.35 16.82
C LYS A 313 2.48 8.67 16.72
N TRP A 314 2.37 9.34 15.59
CA TRP A 314 2.93 10.68 15.42
C TRP A 314 1.97 11.72 16.00
N VAL A 315 2.53 12.74 16.63
CA VAL A 315 1.80 13.86 17.20
C VAL A 315 2.56 15.14 16.90
N LEU A 316 1.83 16.24 16.67
CA LEU A 316 2.44 17.56 16.67
C LEU A 316 3.04 17.85 18.04
N GLY A 317 4.30 18.28 18.07
CA GLY A 317 5.07 18.48 19.29
C GLY A 317 6.06 19.63 19.15
N SER A 318 6.48 20.20 20.28
CA SER A 318 7.53 21.23 20.34
C SER A 318 8.94 20.63 20.43
N GLU A 319 9.04 19.31 20.43
CA GLU A 319 10.27 18.56 20.48
C GLU A 319 10.79 18.32 19.06
N GLU A 320 12.08 18.02 18.92
CA GLU A 320 12.66 17.64 17.63
C GLU A 320 11.91 16.46 17.00
N LYS A 321 11.73 16.49 15.67
CA LYS A 321 11.08 15.41 14.91
C LYS A 321 11.70 14.06 15.24
N GLY A 322 10.86 13.06 15.51
CA GLY A 322 11.28 11.71 15.84
C GLY A 322 11.58 11.47 17.33
N THR A 323 11.37 12.46 18.19
CA THR A 323 11.54 12.35 19.65
C THR A 323 10.25 11.86 20.32
N VAL A 324 10.34 10.95 21.28
CA VAL A 324 9.19 10.49 22.06
C VAL A 324 8.75 11.58 23.04
N VAL A 325 7.50 12.02 22.93
CA VAL A 325 6.90 13.07 23.77
C VAL A 325 6.12 12.47 24.93
N LYS A 326 5.56 11.28 24.74
CA LYS A 326 4.71 10.62 25.74
C LYS A 326 4.68 9.11 25.53
N GLN A 327 4.58 8.36 26.63
CA GLN A 327 4.26 6.94 26.65
C GLN A 327 2.91 6.70 27.34
N SER A 328 2.20 5.61 26.99
CA SER A 328 0.86 5.33 27.53
C SER A 328 0.86 4.83 28.96
N ALA A 329 1.92 4.11 29.38
CA ALA A 329 2.10 3.62 30.75
C ALA A 329 3.17 4.47 31.45
N GLU A 330 2.98 4.77 32.74
CA GLU A 330 3.97 5.54 33.50
C GLU A 330 5.29 4.75 33.64
N PRO A 331 6.45 5.41 33.62
CA PRO A 331 7.72 4.76 33.90
C PRO A 331 7.74 4.03 35.24
N ASP A 332 8.57 2.99 35.34
CA ASP A 332 8.74 2.13 36.52
C ASP A 332 7.49 1.36 36.98
N THR A 333 6.37 1.48 36.25
CA THR A 333 5.20 0.63 36.48
C THR A 333 5.44 -0.79 36.00
N THR A 334 4.63 -1.72 36.50
CA THR A 334 4.70 -3.14 36.14
C THR A 334 3.56 -3.49 35.20
N LEU A 335 3.89 -4.02 34.03
CA LEU A 335 2.93 -4.55 33.05
C LEU A 335 3.16 -6.05 32.88
N ASN A 336 2.19 -6.75 32.30
CA ASN A 336 2.41 -8.12 31.88
C ASN A 336 3.32 -8.10 30.64
N LYS A 337 4.14 -9.14 30.53
CA LYS A 337 4.96 -9.34 29.34
C LYS A 337 4.05 -9.45 28.12
N TYR A 338 4.46 -8.78 27.04
CA TYR A 338 3.72 -8.64 25.78
C TYR A 338 2.47 -7.76 25.86
N ASP A 339 2.27 -7.02 26.95
CA ASP A 339 1.29 -5.93 26.98
C ASP A 339 1.63 -4.86 25.94
N ASP A 340 0.57 -4.21 25.44
CA ASP A 340 0.68 -3.14 24.48
C ASP A 340 1.03 -1.82 25.16
N ILE A 341 2.10 -1.17 24.70
CA ILE A 341 2.46 0.20 25.08
C ILE A 341 2.48 1.09 23.84
N THR A 342 1.87 2.28 23.94
CA THR A 342 1.85 3.26 22.85
C THR A 342 2.75 4.44 23.18
N ILE A 343 3.70 4.74 22.30
CA ILE A 343 4.52 5.95 22.35
C ILE A 343 4.00 7.01 21.35
N CYS A 344 4.02 8.26 21.76
CA CYS A 344 3.71 9.43 20.93
C CYS A 344 5.02 10.06 20.50
N VAL A 345 5.23 10.20 19.21
CA VAL A 345 6.48 10.70 18.62
C VAL A 345 6.22 12.07 17.99
N SER A 346 7.06 13.06 18.31
CA SER A 346 6.96 14.42 17.79
C SER A 346 7.19 14.44 16.28
N GLU A 347 6.32 15.13 15.55
CA GLU A 347 6.53 15.49 14.14
C GLU A 347 7.53 16.66 13.97
N GLY A 348 7.93 17.31 15.05
CA GLY A 348 8.88 18.43 15.07
C GLY A 348 8.23 19.76 15.41
N VAL A 349 9.05 20.72 15.90
CA VAL A 349 8.68 22.14 15.98
C VAL A 349 8.42 22.63 14.57
N THR A 350 7.16 22.88 14.26
CA THR A 350 6.78 23.61 13.06
C THR A 350 6.60 25.06 13.46
N GLU A 351 7.64 25.88 13.27
CA GLU A 351 7.41 27.32 13.20
C GLU A 351 6.41 27.59 12.07
N PRO A 352 5.48 28.55 12.23
CA PRO A 352 4.50 28.83 11.20
C PRO A 352 5.21 29.23 9.91
N VAL A 353 4.89 28.55 8.81
CA VAL A 353 5.46 28.86 7.51
C VAL A 353 4.57 29.90 6.84
N LYS A 354 5.18 30.99 6.37
CA LYS A 354 4.50 31.99 5.57
C LYS A 354 4.45 31.55 4.11
N LEU A 355 3.27 31.58 3.51
CA LEU A 355 3.05 31.27 2.10
C LEU A 355 2.11 32.30 1.49
N THR A 356 2.52 32.88 0.36
CA THR A 356 1.63 33.72 -0.45
C THR A 356 0.98 32.85 -1.53
N ILE A 357 -0.34 32.76 -1.52
CA ILE A 357 -1.10 32.13 -2.61
C ILE A 357 -1.61 33.21 -3.55
N SER A 358 -1.64 32.93 -4.85
CA SER A 358 -2.22 33.81 -5.87
C SER A 358 -3.33 33.07 -6.59
N THR A 359 -4.51 33.67 -6.61
CA THR A 359 -5.71 33.08 -7.20
C THR A 359 -6.16 33.89 -8.42
N PRO A 360 -6.39 33.27 -9.59
CA PRO A 360 -6.93 33.96 -10.75
C PRO A 360 -8.41 34.31 -10.56
N LEU A 361 -8.80 35.46 -11.10
CA LEU A 361 -10.18 35.93 -11.21
C LEU A 361 -10.59 35.98 -12.69
N PRO A 362 -11.89 35.87 -12.99
CA PRO A 362 -12.40 36.07 -14.34
C PRO A 362 -12.06 37.47 -14.87
N ALA A 363 -11.65 37.56 -16.15
CA ALA A 363 -11.29 38.84 -16.77
C ALA A 363 -12.46 39.84 -16.79
N ASP A 364 -13.69 39.33 -16.98
CA ASP A 364 -14.92 40.13 -17.08
C ASP A 364 -15.52 40.51 -15.71
N LEU A 365 -14.83 40.23 -14.60
CA LEU A 365 -15.29 40.61 -13.26
C LEU A 365 -15.17 42.12 -13.04
N HIS A 366 -16.24 42.82 -12.66
CA HIS A 366 -16.22 44.27 -12.39
C HIS A 366 -16.90 44.63 -11.08
N GLY A 367 -16.56 45.78 -10.50
CA GLY A 367 -17.06 46.23 -9.20
C GLY A 367 -16.21 45.82 -7.98
N THR A 368 -16.76 45.99 -6.78
CA THR A 368 -16.07 45.74 -5.50
C THR A 368 -16.52 44.46 -4.80
N TYR A 369 -15.55 43.70 -4.30
CA TYR A 369 -15.78 42.40 -3.68
C TYR A 369 -14.99 42.23 -2.39
N ARG A 370 -15.61 41.52 -1.44
CA ARG A 370 -14.98 40.99 -0.22
C ARG A 370 -14.75 39.49 -0.38
N ILE A 371 -13.51 39.08 -0.19
CA ILE A 371 -13.03 37.70 -0.29
C ILE A 371 -12.72 37.20 1.11
N ASP A 372 -13.42 36.16 1.53
CA ASP A 372 -13.20 35.45 2.80
C ASP A 372 -12.56 34.08 2.53
N LEU A 373 -11.52 33.74 3.27
CA LEU A 373 -11.00 32.37 3.37
C LEU A 373 -11.53 31.76 4.65
N CYS A 374 -12.33 30.71 4.51
CA CYS A 374 -12.85 29.92 5.61
C CYS A 374 -11.99 28.68 5.82
N ASP A 375 -11.75 28.29 7.06
CA ASP A 375 -11.16 26.98 7.38
C ASP A 375 -12.17 25.83 7.15
N GLY A 376 -11.74 24.58 7.35
CA GLY A 376 -12.58 23.39 7.20
C GLY A 376 -13.81 23.34 8.13
N ASP A 377 -13.83 24.15 9.20
CA ASP A 377 -14.98 24.30 10.11
C ASP A 377 -15.94 25.43 9.67
N GLY A 378 -15.61 26.15 8.59
CA GLY A 378 -16.38 27.26 8.06
C GLY A 378 -16.11 28.60 8.75
N THR A 379 -15.05 28.71 9.56
CA THR A 379 -14.67 29.94 10.25
C THR A 379 -13.81 30.81 9.34
N VAL A 380 -14.19 32.07 9.14
CA VAL A 380 -13.39 33.04 8.37
C VAL A 380 -12.05 33.29 9.07
N LYS A 381 -10.94 32.93 8.42
CA LYS A 381 -9.57 33.14 8.89
C LYS A 381 -8.94 34.40 8.31
N TYR A 382 -9.21 34.67 7.04
CA TYR A 382 -8.67 35.82 6.33
C TYR A 382 -9.77 36.51 5.54
N THR A 383 -9.69 37.84 5.48
CA THR A 383 -10.60 38.67 4.68
C THR A 383 -9.79 39.69 3.90
N LYS A 384 -10.11 39.85 2.61
CA LYS A 384 -9.51 40.86 1.74
C LYS A 384 -10.58 41.51 0.88
N SER A 385 -10.53 42.82 0.72
CA SER A 385 -11.39 43.54 -0.22
C SER A 385 -10.61 43.90 -1.47
N ILE A 386 -11.25 43.75 -2.63
CA ILE A 386 -10.68 44.09 -3.94
C ILE A 386 -11.67 44.97 -4.73
N ASN A 387 -11.12 45.81 -5.60
CA ASN A 387 -11.88 46.47 -6.65
C ASN A 387 -11.41 45.90 -7.99
N ALA A 388 -12.25 45.11 -8.65
CA ALA A 388 -11.90 44.39 -9.87
C ALA A 388 -11.60 45.31 -11.06
N ASP A 389 -12.13 46.54 -11.05
CA ASP A 389 -11.93 47.54 -12.11
C ASP A 389 -10.55 48.19 -12.04
N THR A 390 -9.91 48.12 -10.87
CA THR A 390 -8.56 48.64 -10.63
C THR A 390 -7.46 47.60 -10.84
N LEU A 391 -7.84 46.33 -11.07
CA LEU A 391 -6.91 45.26 -11.36
C LEU A 391 -6.48 45.31 -12.84
N GLY A 392 -5.24 44.87 -13.11
CA GLY A 392 -4.70 44.83 -14.47
C GLY A 392 -5.40 43.80 -15.38
N GLU A 393 -4.89 43.63 -16.60
CA GLU A 393 -5.46 42.71 -17.59
C GLU A 393 -5.57 41.26 -17.08
N VAL A 394 -4.62 40.83 -16.26
CA VAL A 394 -4.68 39.57 -15.52
C VAL A 394 -5.15 39.87 -14.10
N LYS A 395 -6.41 39.55 -13.81
CA LYS A 395 -7.00 39.77 -12.49
C LYS A 395 -6.62 38.61 -11.57
N THR A 396 -5.85 38.90 -10.52
CA THR A 396 -5.55 37.95 -9.45
C THR A 396 -5.73 38.60 -8.09
N PHE A 397 -5.87 37.79 -7.06
CA PHE A 397 -5.72 38.24 -5.68
C PHE A 397 -4.81 37.30 -4.90
N ASP A 398 -4.08 37.90 -3.97
CA ASP A 398 -3.12 37.16 -3.15
C ASP A 398 -3.51 37.14 -1.67
N PHE A 399 -3.23 36.03 -0.99
CA PHE A 399 -3.30 35.93 0.46
C PHE A 399 -1.95 35.51 1.02
N ASP A 400 -1.48 36.25 2.02
CA ASP A 400 -0.35 35.86 2.85
C ASP A 400 -0.89 35.00 4.00
N LEU A 401 -0.66 33.70 3.88
CA LEU A 401 -1.08 32.70 4.84
C LEU A 401 0.07 32.35 5.77
N GLU A 402 -0.26 31.98 6.99
CA GLU A 402 0.70 31.53 8.00
C GLU A 402 0.09 30.34 8.73
N GLY A 403 0.74 29.18 8.63
CA GLY A 403 0.19 27.93 9.15
C GLY A 403 1.23 26.81 9.23
N ILE A 404 0.76 25.65 9.64
CA ILE A 404 1.58 24.47 9.96
C ILE A 404 0.93 23.25 9.33
N GLY A 405 1.75 22.37 8.74
CA GLY A 405 1.23 21.12 8.16
C GLY A 405 0.39 21.40 6.92
N THR A 406 -0.77 20.74 6.82
CA THR A 406 -1.70 20.92 5.70
C THR A 406 -3.04 21.44 6.19
N GLU A 407 -3.50 22.55 5.62
CA GLU A 407 -4.80 23.15 5.93
C GLU A 407 -5.65 23.25 4.67
N LYS A 408 -6.97 23.12 4.83
CA LYS A 408 -7.94 23.30 3.75
C LYS A 408 -8.68 24.61 3.95
N PHE A 409 -8.85 25.34 2.86
CA PHE A 409 -9.55 26.60 2.84
C PHE A 409 -10.62 26.62 1.75
N THR A 410 -11.74 27.26 2.06
CA THR A 410 -12.81 27.57 1.11
C THR A 410 -12.83 29.06 0.85
N ILE A 411 -12.82 29.45 -0.42
CA ILE A 411 -12.88 30.85 -0.85
C ILE A 411 -14.33 31.23 -1.05
N ILE A 412 -14.79 32.22 -0.30
CA ILE A 412 -16.12 32.82 -0.45
C ILE A 412 -15.94 34.26 -0.94
N ILE A 413 -16.51 34.58 -2.09
CA ILE A 413 -16.49 35.94 -2.63
C ILE A 413 -17.87 36.55 -2.50
N THR A 414 -17.94 37.73 -1.91
CA THR A 414 -19.17 38.51 -1.69
C THR A 414 -19.07 39.81 -2.47
N SER A 415 -20.09 40.15 -3.25
CA SER A 415 -20.22 41.46 -3.89
C SER A 415 -20.65 42.49 -2.84
N ASP A 416 -19.87 43.57 -2.68
CA ASP A 416 -20.17 44.63 -1.71
C ASP A 416 -21.41 45.46 -2.12
N GLU A 417 -21.81 45.39 -3.39
CA GLU A 417 -22.95 46.13 -3.92
C GLU A 417 -24.26 45.35 -3.82
N THR A 418 -24.20 44.02 -3.97
CA THR A 418 -25.40 43.17 -3.99
C THR A 418 -25.59 42.34 -2.72
N ASP A 419 -24.60 42.32 -1.82
CA ASP A 419 -24.52 41.47 -0.62
C ASP A 419 -24.70 39.97 -0.90
N LYS A 420 -24.56 39.55 -2.16
CA LYS A 420 -24.62 38.15 -2.58
C LYS A 420 -23.24 37.53 -2.55
N SER A 421 -23.17 36.27 -2.13
CA SER A 421 -21.92 35.53 -2.02
C SER A 421 -21.95 34.22 -2.82
N VAL A 422 -20.78 33.79 -3.24
CA VAL A 422 -20.55 32.53 -3.95
C VAL A 422 -19.34 31.81 -3.34
N ILE A 423 -19.39 30.49 -3.29
CA ILE A 423 -18.21 29.66 -3.03
C ILE A 423 -17.43 29.59 -4.34
N TYR A 424 -16.28 30.24 -4.38
CA TYR A 424 -15.47 30.36 -5.58
C TYR A 424 -14.63 29.10 -5.83
N GLY A 425 -14.16 28.45 -4.78
CA GLY A 425 -13.42 27.21 -4.86
C GLY A 425 -12.77 26.84 -3.54
N ASP A 426 -12.28 25.61 -3.49
CA ASP A 426 -11.51 25.08 -2.36
C ASP A 426 -10.04 24.93 -2.75
N PHE A 427 -9.16 25.02 -1.77
CA PHE A 427 -7.75 24.73 -1.96
C PHE A 427 -7.14 24.12 -0.70
N ALA A 428 -6.13 23.27 -0.89
CA ALA A 428 -5.34 22.70 0.18
C ALA A 428 -3.95 23.35 0.19
N VAL A 429 -3.57 23.94 1.31
CA VAL A 429 -2.25 24.50 1.52
C VAL A 429 -1.43 23.53 2.33
N ASP A 430 -0.31 23.09 1.77
CA ASP A 430 0.71 22.36 2.49
C ASP A 430 1.85 23.34 2.84
N PHE A 431 1.81 23.83 4.07
CA PHE A 431 2.84 24.69 4.66
C PHE A 431 4.17 23.96 4.84
N THR A 432 4.15 22.61 4.93
CA THR A 432 5.36 21.78 5.03
C THR A 432 6.12 21.80 3.71
N ASN A 433 5.40 21.56 2.62
CA ASN A 433 5.98 21.50 1.28
C ASN A 433 5.99 22.86 0.55
N LYS A 434 5.40 23.91 1.16
CA LYS A 434 5.21 25.24 0.59
C LYS A 434 4.46 25.22 -0.75
N THR A 435 3.45 24.35 -0.83
CA THR A 435 2.62 24.17 -2.03
C THR A 435 1.17 24.50 -1.70
N ALA A 436 0.44 25.05 -2.68
CA ALA A 436 -1.00 25.19 -2.61
C ALA A 436 -1.61 24.48 -3.82
N ASP A 437 -2.44 23.48 -3.57
CA ASP A 437 -3.20 22.78 -4.62
C ASP A 437 -4.60 23.37 -4.66
N MET A 438 -4.85 24.13 -5.73
CA MET A 438 -6.12 24.80 -5.97
C MET A 438 -7.01 23.93 -6.83
N ASP A 439 -8.31 23.85 -6.50
CA ASP A 439 -9.26 23.15 -7.35
C ASP A 439 -9.20 23.72 -8.77
N LYS A 440 -9.01 22.82 -9.75
CA LYS A 440 -8.91 23.17 -11.17
C LYS A 440 -10.24 23.69 -11.73
N ASN A 441 -11.35 23.50 -11.01
CA ASN A 441 -12.69 23.93 -11.41
C ASN A 441 -13.23 25.08 -10.54
N LEU A 442 -12.59 26.24 -10.61
CA LEU A 442 -13.10 27.46 -9.95
C LEU A 442 -14.47 27.85 -10.50
N ASN A 443 -15.37 28.28 -9.60
CA ASN A 443 -16.74 28.64 -9.92
C ASN A 443 -16.82 30.06 -10.53
N THR A 444 -16.22 30.22 -11.70
CA THR A 444 -16.12 31.49 -12.43
C THR A 444 -17.47 31.98 -12.93
N ALA A 445 -18.37 31.09 -13.33
CA ALA A 445 -19.68 31.43 -13.87
C ALA A 445 -20.59 32.07 -12.82
N ASP A 446 -20.69 31.48 -11.62
CA ASP A 446 -21.52 32.02 -10.55
C ASP A 446 -20.92 33.30 -9.97
N LEU A 447 -19.59 33.42 -9.96
CA LEU A 447 -18.92 34.67 -9.58
C LEU A 447 -19.26 35.82 -10.54
N LEU A 448 -19.21 35.58 -11.86
CA LEU A 448 -19.60 36.60 -12.83
C LEU A 448 -21.09 37.00 -12.73
N ALA A 449 -21.95 36.10 -12.23
CA ALA A 449 -23.35 36.43 -11.96
C ALA A 449 -23.54 37.41 -10.77
N LEU A 450 -22.47 37.69 -10.00
CA LEU A 450 -22.44 38.70 -8.95
C LEU A 450 -22.05 40.10 -9.46
N ASN A 451 -21.68 40.22 -10.74
CA ASN A 451 -21.37 41.53 -11.33
C ASN A 451 -22.53 42.51 -11.10
N PRO A 452 -22.24 43.74 -10.65
CA PRO A 452 -23.26 44.77 -10.53
C PRO A 452 -23.83 45.11 -11.92
N ALA A 453 -25.10 45.55 -11.93
CA ALA A 453 -25.76 45.93 -13.17
C ALA A 453 -25.07 47.15 -13.80
N GLU A 454 -24.82 47.10 -15.11
CA GLU A 454 -24.24 48.20 -15.90
C GLU A 454 -25.07 49.49 -15.85
#